data_AF-A0AAU8ULJ8-F1
#
_entry.id   AF-A0AAU8ULJ8-F1
#
_cell.length_a   1.000
_cell.length_b   1.000
_cell.length_c   1.000
_cell.angle_alpha   90.00
_cell.angle_beta   90.00
_cell.angle_gamma   90.00
#
_symmetry.space_group_name_H-M   'P 1'
#
loop_
_entity.id
_entity.type
_entity.pdbx_description
1 polymer ?
#
loop_
_entity_poly.entity_id
_entity_poly.type
_entity_poly.pdbx_seq_one_letter_code
_entity_poly.pdbx_strand_id
1 'polypeptide(L)'
;MRFTVREIAEDEYSQRMFVEPGIVGKLSVIVQRPDGAICLSLYRDKQEGDFCVVNVIDNVKAPLAAASERHAELTPASRAQNLMHIALLLQSGRDLSQREAQVCARIVSGYSNEAIALDLVLSVHSVRTYRKRAYWKLGVTSQNELFSIILNAERGASRLTQ
;
A
#
# COMPACT_ATOMS: atom_id res chain seq x y z
N MET A 1 -0.05 17.73 -4.12
CA MET A 1 -0.77 17.48 -2.84
C MET A 1 -1.62 18.71 -2.54
N ARG A 2 -2.95 18.60 -2.51
CA ARG A 2 -3.87 19.74 -2.31
C ARG A 2 -4.71 19.45 -1.07
N PHE A 3 -4.63 20.31 -0.06
CA PHE A 3 -5.33 20.17 1.20
C PHE A 3 -6.54 21.10 1.22
N THR A 4 -7.69 20.61 1.70
CA THR A 4 -8.91 21.41 1.85
C THR A 4 -9.47 21.18 3.23
N VAL A 5 -9.53 22.23 4.05
CA VAL A 5 -10.30 22.24 5.30
C VAL A 5 -11.73 22.62 4.92
N ARG A 6 -12.72 21.80 5.31
CA ARG A 6 -14.15 22.09 5.11
C ARG A 6 -14.83 22.18 6.46
N GLU A 7 -15.53 23.28 6.72
CA GLU A 7 -16.44 23.42 7.86
C GLU A 7 -17.70 22.58 7.63
N ILE A 8 -18.25 22.03 8.71
CA ILE A 8 -19.48 21.23 8.67
C ILE A 8 -20.67 22.18 8.50
N ALA A 9 -21.46 21.98 7.46
CA ALA A 9 -22.73 22.69 7.27
C ALA A 9 -23.79 22.20 8.27
N GLU A 10 -24.63 23.11 8.77
CA GLU A 10 -25.77 22.82 9.65
C GLU A 10 -26.90 22.13 8.87
N ASP A 11 -26.91 20.80 8.85
CA ASP A 11 -28.00 19.95 8.37
C ASP A 11 -28.38 18.92 9.46
N GLU A 12 -29.58 18.36 9.38
CA GLU A 12 -30.13 17.34 10.29
C GLU A 12 -29.21 16.11 10.48
N TYR A 13 -28.44 15.74 9.46
CA TYR A 13 -27.37 14.73 9.51
C TYR A 13 -26.23 15.12 10.45
N SER A 14 -25.86 16.40 10.45
CA SER A 14 -24.79 16.96 11.29
C SER A 14 -25.17 16.94 12.77
N GLN A 15 -26.45 17.14 13.11
CA GLN A 15 -26.92 17.12 14.49
C GLN A 15 -26.80 15.72 15.13
N ARG A 16 -27.24 14.67 14.44
CA ARG A 16 -27.16 13.28 14.97
C ARG A 16 -25.73 12.74 15.01
N MET A 17 -24.89 13.10 14.04
CA MET A 17 -23.54 12.52 13.93
C MET A 17 -22.47 13.28 14.71
N PHE A 18 -22.70 14.56 15.03
CA PHE A 18 -21.71 15.40 15.72
C PHE A 18 -22.21 16.01 17.03
N VAL A 19 -23.47 16.42 17.14
CA VAL A 19 -23.97 17.11 18.35
C VAL A 19 -24.31 16.12 19.48
N GLU A 20 -25.01 15.02 19.18
CA GLU A 20 -25.33 13.99 20.18
C GLU A 20 -24.08 13.30 20.77
N PRO A 21 -23.01 12.99 20.01
CA PRO A 21 -21.79 12.41 20.54
C PRO A 21 -20.85 13.40 21.21
N GLY A 22 -21.21 14.69 21.30
CA GLY A 22 -20.35 15.73 21.91
C GLY A 22 -19.19 16.21 21.02
N ILE A 23 -19.22 15.97 19.70
CA ILE A 23 -18.14 16.37 18.79
C ILE A 23 -18.30 17.86 18.43
N VAL A 24 -17.33 18.67 18.86
CA VAL A 24 -17.33 20.14 18.66
C VAL A 24 -16.50 20.60 17.46
N GLY A 25 -15.83 19.67 16.78
CA GLY A 25 -15.32 19.98 15.46
C GLY A 25 -14.61 18.82 14.78
N LYS A 26 -14.36 19.03 13.48
CA LYS A 26 -13.82 18.05 12.55
C LYS A 26 -12.69 18.66 11.76
N LEU A 27 -11.58 17.96 11.73
CA LEU A 27 -10.49 18.23 10.80
C LEU A 27 -10.38 17.06 9.82
N SER A 28 -10.30 17.36 8.53
CA SER A 28 -10.05 16.35 7.52
C SER A 28 -8.74 16.63 6.79
N VAL A 29 -7.85 15.64 6.77
CA VAL A 29 -6.65 15.60 5.94
C VAL A 29 -6.94 14.68 4.75
N ILE A 30 -6.87 15.24 3.54
CA ILE A 30 -7.08 14.48 2.31
C ILE A 30 -5.75 14.35 1.60
N VAL A 31 -5.35 13.10 1.34
CA VAL A 31 -4.13 12.77 0.61
C VAL A 31 -4.52 12.13 -0.72
N GLN A 32 -4.16 12.80 -1.82
CA GLN A 32 -4.44 12.36 -3.18
C GLN A 32 -3.32 11.43 -3.67
N ARG A 33 -3.71 10.27 -4.19
CA ARG A 33 -2.84 9.26 -4.79
C ARG A 33 -3.23 9.02 -6.26
N PRO A 34 -2.35 8.43 -7.09
CA PRO A 34 -2.69 8.08 -8.47
C PRO A 34 -3.88 7.12 -8.59
N ASP A 35 -4.14 6.31 -7.57
CA ASP A 35 -5.15 5.25 -7.52
C ASP A 35 -6.32 5.52 -6.56
N GLY A 36 -6.42 6.73 -6.00
CA GLY A 36 -7.52 7.11 -5.11
C GLY A 36 -7.16 8.24 -4.15
N ALA A 37 -7.94 8.38 -3.07
CA ALA A 37 -7.66 9.35 -2.03
C ALA A 37 -7.81 8.72 -0.65
N ILE A 38 -6.89 9.06 0.26
CA ILE A 38 -7.01 8.74 1.68
C ILE A 38 -7.60 9.96 2.38
N CYS A 39 -8.73 9.78 3.05
CA CYS A 39 -9.35 10.82 3.86
C CYS A 39 -9.24 10.45 5.34
N LEU A 40 -8.44 11.19 6.09
CA LEU A 40 -8.31 11.03 7.53
C LEU A 40 -9.12 12.13 8.21
N SER A 41 -10.15 11.74 8.97
CA SER A 41 -10.99 12.68 9.72
C SER A 41 -10.71 12.54 11.22
N LEU A 42 -10.27 13.63 11.83
CA LEU A 42 -10.07 13.78 13.26
C LEU A 42 -11.25 14.54 13.85
N TYR A 43 -11.75 14.05 14.98
CA TYR A 43 -12.90 14.63 15.68
C TYR A 43 -12.46 15.02 17.09
N ARG A 44 -12.97 16.14 17.61
CA ARG A 44 -12.71 16.61 18.98
C ARG A 44 -13.99 16.64 19.79
N ASP A 45 -13.90 16.20 21.04
CA ASP A 45 -14.99 16.22 22.02
C ASP A 45 -15.10 17.56 22.76
N LYS A 46 -16.33 17.92 23.16
CA LYS A 46 -16.71 19.15 23.87
C LYS A 46 -15.98 19.36 25.19
N GLN A 47 -15.50 18.29 25.83
CA GLN A 47 -14.77 18.37 27.10
C GLN A 47 -13.33 18.90 26.96
N GLU A 48 -12.76 18.95 25.75
CA GLU A 48 -11.39 19.43 25.50
C GLU A 48 -11.29 20.91 25.06
N GLY A 49 -12.42 21.64 25.00
CA GLY A 49 -12.46 23.06 24.66
C GLY A 49 -12.38 23.40 23.16
N ASP A 50 -12.59 24.68 22.82
CA ASP A 50 -12.64 25.17 21.44
C ASP A 50 -11.30 25.01 20.69
N PHE A 51 -11.36 24.86 19.36
CA PHE A 51 -10.18 24.84 18.51
C PHE A 51 -9.45 26.19 18.53
N CYS A 52 -8.39 26.33 19.32
CA CYS A 52 -7.34 27.35 19.07
C CYS A 52 -6.24 26.78 18.15
N VAL A 53 -6.65 26.11 17.05
CA VAL A 53 -5.85 25.10 16.33
C VAL A 53 -5.71 25.43 14.86
N VAL A 54 -5.03 26.53 14.56
CA VAL A 54 -4.48 26.73 13.22
C VAL A 54 -3.00 26.28 13.18
N ASN A 55 -2.23 26.56 14.25
CA ASN A 55 -0.79 26.27 14.28
C ASN A 55 -0.40 24.80 14.52
N VAL A 56 -1.21 23.98 15.20
CA VAL A 56 -0.85 22.57 15.45
C VAL A 56 -0.97 21.74 14.18
N ILE A 57 -2.01 21.99 13.37
CA ILE A 57 -2.29 21.24 12.12
C ILE A 57 -1.17 21.45 11.11
N ASP A 58 -0.66 22.66 10.97
CA ASP A 58 0.43 22.95 10.06
C ASP A 58 1.70 22.15 10.37
N ASN A 59 1.93 21.83 11.65
CA ASN A 59 3.07 21.05 12.09
C ASN A 59 2.84 19.53 11.97
N VAL A 60 1.59 19.04 12.04
CA VAL A 60 1.29 17.60 11.98
C VAL A 60 0.77 17.10 10.64
N LYS A 61 0.37 17.99 9.71
CA LYS A 61 -0.24 17.60 8.42
C LYS A 61 0.68 16.74 7.55
N ALA A 62 1.96 17.10 7.45
CA ALA A 62 2.93 16.36 6.66
C ALA A 62 3.22 14.96 7.24
N PRO A 63 3.55 14.81 8.54
CA PRO A 63 3.76 13.48 9.11
C PRO A 63 2.48 12.64 9.12
N LEU A 64 1.29 13.21 9.35
CA LEU A 64 0.02 12.47 9.28
C LEU A 64 -0.26 11.96 7.87
N ALA A 65 -0.02 12.78 6.84
CA ALA A 65 -0.20 12.34 5.47
C ALA A 65 0.77 11.22 5.10
N ALA A 66 2.07 11.38 5.40
CA ALA A 66 3.09 10.37 5.14
C ALA A 66 2.80 9.05 5.89
N ALA A 67 2.38 9.14 7.15
CA ALA A 67 2.00 7.97 7.94
C ALA A 67 0.75 7.27 7.37
N SER A 68 -0.23 8.04 6.89
CA SER A 68 -1.44 7.50 6.27
C SER A 68 -1.16 6.82 4.94
N GLU A 69 -0.32 7.41 4.09
CA GLU A 69 0.16 6.79 2.84
C GLU A 69 0.91 5.49 3.13
N ARG A 70 1.88 5.53 4.05
CA ARG A 70 2.65 4.35 4.45
C ARG A 70 1.76 3.28 5.08
N HIS A 71 0.77 3.64 5.89
CA HIS A 71 -0.17 2.68 6.45
C HIS A 71 -0.99 2.02 5.34
N ALA A 72 -1.47 2.78 4.36
CA ALA A 72 -2.21 2.25 3.23
C ALA A 72 -1.37 1.27 2.38
N GLU A 73 -0.08 1.54 2.19
CA GLU A 73 0.89 0.63 1.54
C GLU A 73 1.19 -0.65 2.33
N LEU A 74 0.96 -0.64 3.65
CA LEU A 74 1.27 -1.76 4.53
C LEU A 74 0.04 -2.65 4.82
N THR A 75 -1.14 -2.27 4.31
CA THR A 75 -2.35 -3.08 4.47
C THR A 75 -2.20 -4.47 3.82
N PRO A 76 -2.80 -5.53 4.37
CA PRO A 76 -2.75 -6.86 3.75
C PRO A 76 -3.25 -6.88 2.29
N ALA A 77 -4.28 -6.09 1.99
CA ALA A 77 -4.84 -5.98 0.64
C ALA A 77 -3.84 -5.37 -0.35
N SER A 78 -3.21 -4.24 0.00
CA SER A 78 -2.20 -3.61 -0.86
C SER A 78 -0.98 -4.52 -1.06
N ARG A 79 -0.55 -5.24 -0.01
CA ARG A 79 0.53 -6.23 -0.11
C ARG A 79 0.18 -7.37 -1.06
N ALA A 80 -1.02 -7.94 -0.96
CA ALA A 80 -1.48 -9.00 -1.86
C ALA A 80 -1.54 -8.52 -3.31
N GLN A 81 -2.01 -7.29 -3.53
CA GLN A 81 -2.09 -6.69 -4.85
C GLN A 81 -0.69 -6.42 -5.45
N ASN A 82 0.25 -5.95 -4.65
CA ASN A 82 1.65 -5.79 -5.06
C ASN A 82 2.29 -7.13 -5.45
N LEU A 83 2.13 -8.17 -4.61
CA LEU A 83 2.61 -9.52 -4.93
C LEU A 83 2.02 -10.08 -6.22
N MET A 84 0.74 -9.83 -6.47
CA MET A 84 0.07 -10.23 -7.71
C MET A 84 0.62 -9.46 -8.91
N HIS A 85 0.82 -8.15 -8.79
CA HIS A 85 1.40 -7.31 -9.84
C HIS A 85 2.80 -7.78 -10.23
N ILE A 86 3.69 -8.01 -9.25
CA ILE A 86 5.05 -8.52 -9.52
C ILE A 86 4.98 -9.89 -10.18
N ALA A 87 4.12 -10.80 -9.71
CA ALA A 87 3.98 -12.13 -10.30
C ALA A 87 3.48 -12.07 -11.76
N LEU A 88 2.63 -11.10 -12.08
CA LEU A 88 2.14 -10.89 -13.45
C LEU A 88 3.26 -10.33 -14.34
N LEU A 89 3.97 -9.30 -13.88
CA LEU A 89 5.13 -8.73 -14.58
C LEU A 89 6.21 -9.77 -14.89
N LEU A 90 6.46 -10.70 -13.96
CA LEU A 90 7.42 -11.78 -14.15
C LEU A 90 6.96 -12.81 -15.19
N GLN A 91 5.65 -13.01 -15.36
CA GLN A 91 5.08 -13.91 -16.38
C GLN A 91 5.01 -13.23 -17.75
N SER A 92 4.81 -11.92 -17.80
CA SER A 92 4.75 -11.16 -19.05
C SER A 92 6.07 -11.27 -19.83
N GLY A 93 6.05 -12.03 -20.92
CA GLY A 93 7.20 -12.23 -21.81
C GLY A 93 8.22 -13.26 -21.34
N ARG A 94 7.89 -14.12 -20.36
CA ARG A 94 8.78 -15.18 -19.87
C ARG A 94 8.04 -16.48 -19.61
N ASP A 95 8.72 -17.61 -19.79
CA ASP A 95 8.14 -18.95 -19.63
C ASP A 95 8.05 -19.38 -18.14
N LEU A 96 7.56 -18.51 -17.26
CA LEU A 96 7.33 -18.87 -15.86
C LEU A 96 5.92 -19.42 -15.68
N SER A 97 5.82 -20.54 -14.96
CA SER A 97 4.53 -20.98 -14.43
C SER A 97 4.01 -20.02 -13.37
N GLN A 98 2.70 -20.03 -13.15
CA GLN A 98 2.06 -19.23 -12.10
C GLN A 98 2.70 -19.42 -10.72
N ARG A 99 3.05 -20.67 -10.35
CA ARG A 99 3.67 -20.99 -9.06
C ARG A 99 5.12 -20.47 -8.97
N GLU A 100 5.89 -20.57 -10.04
CA GLU A 100 7.24 -20.00 -10.11
C GLU A 100 7.21 -18.48 -9.91
N ALA A 101 6.30 -17.79 -10.61
CA ALA A 101 6.16 -16.34 -10.51
C ALA A 101 5.66 -15.88 -9.12
N GLN A 102 4.70 -16.60 -8.52
CA GLN A 102 4.23 -16.32 -7.16
C GLN A 102 5.33 -16.47 -6.11
N VAL A 103 6.21 -17.47 -6.26
CA VAL A 103 7.37 -17.67 -5.39
C VAL A 103 8.38 -16.53 -5.58
N CYS A 104 8.73 -16.19 -6.82
CA CYS A 104 9.66 -15.09 -7.11
C CYS A 104 9.16 -13.73 -6.61
N ALA A 105 7.86 -13.42 -6.71
CA ALA A 105 7.29 -12.18 -6.20
C ALA A 105 7.50 -12.02 -4.69
N ARG A 106 7.37 -13.11 -3.93
CA ARG A 106 7.58 -13.12 -2.47
C ARG A 106 9.06 -13.08 -2.09
N ILE A 107 9.92 -13.74 -2.86
CA ILE A 107 11.38 -13.65 -2.68
C ILE A 107 11.83 -12.19 -2.80
N VAL A 108 11.38 -11.50 -3.85
CA VAL A 108 11.73 -10.09 -4.06
C VAL A 108 11.15 -9.20 -2.96
N SER A 109 9.99 -9.55 -2.44
CA SER A 109 9.36 -8.88 -1.29
C SER A 109 10.01 -9.22 0.06
N GLY A 110 11.10 -9.99 0.09
CA GLY A 110 11.88 -10.29 1.29
C GLY A 110 11.36 -11.42 2.16
N TYR A 111 10.45 -12.27 1.66
CA TYR A 111 9.94 -13.40 2.43
C TYR A 111 11.00 -14.51 2.52
N SER A 112 11.09 -15.15 3.70
CA SER A 112 11.86 -16.39 3.86
C SER A 112 11.19 -17.57 3.15
N ASN A 113 11.91 -18.66 2.92
CA ASN A 113 11.31 -19.85 2.28
C ASN A 113 10.17 -20.43 3.12
N GLU A 114 10.28 -20.34 4.45
CA GLU A 114 9.28 -20.77 5.42
C GLU A 114 8.02 -19.89 5.33
N ALA A 115 8.20 -18.57 5.26
CA ALA A 115 7.10 -17.62 5.10
C ALA A 115 6.37 -17.83 3.75
N ILE A 116 7.12 -18.09 2.67
CA ILE A 116 6.54 -18.40 1.36
C ILE A 116 5.74 -19.70 1.40
N ALA A 117 6.28 -20.73 2.06
CA ALA A 117 5.63 -22.02 2.20
C ALA A 117 4.28 -21.88 2.92
N LEU A 118 4.27 -21.13 4.03
CA LEU A 118 3.05 -20.83 4.77
C LEU A 118 2.04 -20.03 3.94
N ASP A 119 2.50 -18.96 3.30
CA ASP A 119 1.64 -18.02 2.55
C ASP A 119 1.02 -18.65 1.29
N LEU A 120 1.74 -19.55 0.61
CA LEU A 120 1.24 -20.23 -0.60
C LEU A 120 0.63 -21.60 -0.36
N VAL A 121 0.56 -22.06 0.89
CA VAL A 121 0.14 -23.41 1.28
C VAL A 121 0.94 -24.47 0.53
N LEU A 122 2.26 -24.38 0.65
CA LEU A 122 3.26 -25.27 0.03
C LEU A 122 4.21 -25.85 1.09
N SER A 123 4.96 -26.89 0.73
CA SER A 123 6.12 -27.30 1.53
C SER A 123 7.32 -26.40 1.23
N VAL A 124 8.23 -26.23 2.21
CA VAL A 124 9.51 -25.53 2.01
C VAL A 124 10.32 -26.18 0.87
N HIS A 125 10.22 -27.49 0.70
CA HIS A 125 10.84 -28.21 -0.40
C HIS A 125 10.28 -27.77 -1.76
N SER A 126 8.95 -27.67 -1.89
CA SER A 126 8.30 -27.16 -3.11
C SER A 126 8.72 -25.73 -3.41
N VAL A 127 8.81 -24.85 -2.39
CA VAL A 127 9.32 -23.48 -2.56
C VAL A 127 10.73 -23.47 -3.14
N ARG A 128 11.65 -24.28 -2.60
CA ARG A 128 13.01 -24.39 -3.12
C ARG A 128 13.04 -24.89 -4.57
N THR A 129 12.19 -25.86 -4.91
CA THR A 129 12.06 -26.39 -6.27
C THR A 129 11.56 -25.32 -7.24
N TYR A 130 10.49 -24.60 -6.91
CA TYR A 130 9.98 -23.50 -7.73
C TYR A 130 11.01 -22.38 -7.88
N ARG A 131 11.69 -21.99 -6.79
CA ARG A 131 12.78 -21.00 -6.85
C ARG A 131 13.87 -21.44 -7.83
N LYS A 132 14.36 -22.68 -7.70
CA LYS A 132 15.43 -23.21 -8.56
C LYS A 132 15.03 -23.19 -10.04
N ARG A 133 13.82 -23.65 -10.36
CA ARG A 133 13.31 -23.66 -11.73
C ARG A 133 13.13 -22.25 -12.28
N ALA A 134 12.51 -21.36 -11.50
CA ALA A 134 12.32 -19.96 -11.89
C ALA A 134 13.66 -19.25 -12.13
N TYR A 135 14.64 -19.44 -11.25
CA TYR A 135 15.97 -18.84 -11.38
C TYR A 135 16.68 -19.31 -12.64
N TRP A 136 16.62 -20.62 -12.93
CA TRP A 136 17.16 -21.19 -14.16
C TRP A 136 16.49 -20.59 -15.41
N LYS A 137 15.15 -20.50 -15.43
CA LYS A 137 14.39 -19.91 -16.55
C LYS A 137 14.66 -18.42 -16.75
N LEU A 138 14.88 -17.69 -15.66
CA LEU A 138 15.19 -16.26 -15.67
C LEU A 138 16.66 -15.95 -15.92
N GLY A 139 17.53 -16.97 -15.90
CA GLY A 139 18.98 -16.78 -16.03
C GLY A 139 19.60 -16.01 -14.86
N VAL A 140 19.02 -16.12 -13.66
CA VAL A 140 19.49 -15.43 -12.45
C VAL A 140 20.03 -16.39 -11.40
N THR A 141 20.99 -15.93 -10.63
CA THR A 141 21.60 -16.70 -9.53
C THR A 141 21.35 -16.08 -8.16
N SER A 142 20.91 -14.83 -8.12
CA SER A 142 20.74 -14.05 -6.89
C SER A 142 19.38 -13.35 -6.83
N GLN A 143 18.94 -13.04 -5.59
CA GLN A 143 17.76 -12.20 -5.37
C GLN A 143 17.94 -10.79 -5.97
N ASN A 144 19.17 -10.26 -5.95
CA ASN A 144 19.49 -8.94 -6.50
C ASN A 144 19.32 -8.89 -8.03
N GLU A 145 19.72 -9.95 -8.74
CA GLU A 145 19.48 -10.08 -10.18
C GLU A 145 17.98 -10.18 -10.48
N LEU A 146 17.23 -10.99 -9.70
CA LEU A 146 15.78 -11.07 -9.82
C LEU A 146 15.10 -9.71 -9.58
N PHE A 147 15.60 -8.91 -8.63
CA PHE A 147 15.12 -7.55 -8.39
C PHE A 147 15.39 -6.62 -9.59
N SER A 148 16.59 -6.70 -10.16
CA SER A 148 16.98 -5.91 -11.35
C SER A 148 16.07 -6.19 -12.54
N ILE A 149 15.69 -7.45 -12.71
CA ILE A 149 14.74 -7.91 -13.72
C ILE A 149 13.36 -7.25 -13.58
N ILE A 150 12.87 -7.05 -12.35
CA ILE A 150 11.57 -6.42 -12.08
C ILE A 150 11.65 -4.91 -12.33
N LEU A 151 12.69 -4.25 -11.82
CA LEU A 151 12.91 -2.82 -12.06
C LEU A 151 12.96 -2.47 -13.55
N ASN A 152 13.59 -3.32 -14.36
CA ASN A 152 13.64 -3.14 -15.80
C ASN A 152 12.28 -3.36 -16.47
N ALA A 153 11.48 -4.32 -15.98
CA ALA A 153 10.12 -4.56 -16.47
C ALA A 153 9.19 -3.38 -16.17
N GLU A 154 9.27 -2.79 -14.97
CA GLU A 154 8.48 -1.61 -14.59
C GLU A 154 8.83 -0.39 -15.45
N ARG A 155 10.13 -0.16 -15.71
CA ARG A 155 10.60 0.91 -16.62
C ARG A 155 10.19 0.69 -18.08
N GLY A 156 9.93 -0.55 -18.50
CA GLY A 156 9.39 -0.88 -19.80
C GLY A 156 7.89 -0.56 -19.88
N ALA A 157 7.14 -0.90 -18.84
CA ALA A 157 5.70 -0.63 -18.76
C ALA A 157 5.37 0.87 -18.80
N SER A 158 6.15 1.71 -18.09
CA SER A 158 5.94 3.17 -18.10
C SER A 158 6.24 3.86 -19.44
N ARG A 159 6.93 3.20 -20.37
CA ARG A 159 7.24 3.75 -21.71
C ARG A 159 6.15 3.48 -22.76
N LEU A 160 5.18 2.60 -22.46
CA LEU A 160 4.07 2.26 -23.36
C LEU A 160 2.79 3.04 -23.06
N THR A 161 2.81 3.91 -22.04
CA THR A 161 1.67 4.74 -21.61
C THR A 161 1.84 6.23 -21.95
N GLN A 162 2.84 6.58 -22.77
CA GLN A 162 3.01 7.90 -23.37
C GLN A 162 2.68 7.87 -24.86
#